data_AF-A0AAP3E0Q1-F1
#
_entry.id   AF-A0AAP3E0Q1-F1
#
_cell.length_a   1.000
_cell.length_b   1.000
_cell.length_c   1.000
_cell.angle_alpha   90.00
_cell.angle_beta   90.00
_cell.angle_gamma   90.00
#
_symmetry.space_group_name_H-M   'P 1'
#
loop_
_entity.id
_entity.type
_entity.pdbx_description
1 polymer ?
#
loop_
_entity_poly.entity_id
_entity_poly.type
_entity_poly.pdbx_seq_one_letter_code
_entity_poly.pdbx_strand_id
1 'polypeptide(L)'
;MSHDAHQPDVDAQATEDSEWATLRLVTQPTRAALISDILGHPEELPSIREFDYLNPDTKRSNIEYHLQQLIEAGIVEKVSLPKGDRTRDLPSTFYGLTDDGYDLLERHGLLEERPVWKAVNQRVEKPPEIREAEALERPSRG
;
A
#
# COMPACT_ATOMS: atom_id res chain seq x y z
N MET A 1 -39.21 -26.33 -24.69
CA MET A 1 -38.66 -25.74 -23.45
C MET A 1 -37.25 -25.28 -23.78
N SER A 2 -37.12 -24.02 -24.19
CA SER A 2 -35.82 -23.43 -24.51
C SER A 2 -35.14 -23.05 -23.20
N HIS A 3 -34.01 -23.70 -22.89
CA HIS A 3 -33.07 -23.16 -21.92
C HIS A 3 -32.31 -22.04 -22.63
N ASP A 4 -32.73 -20.80 -22.38
CA ASP A 4 -31.92 -19.63 -22.70
C ASP A 4 -30.86 -19.55 -21.60
N ALA A 5 -29.69 -20.13 -21.85
CA ALA A 5 -28.56 -20.02 -20.96
C ALA A 5 -28.02 -18.59 -21.09
N HIS A 6 -28.25 -17.77 -20.06
CA HIS A 6 -27.60 -16.47 -19.92
C HIS A 6 -26.10 -16.71 -19.79
N GLN A 7 -25.39 -16.72 -20.92
CA GLN A 7 -23.94 -16.74 -20.93
C GLN A 7 -23.48 -15.41 -20.33
N PRO A 8 -22.61 -15.43 -19.30
CA PRO A 8 -22.06 -14.20 -18.77
C PRO A 8 -21.28 -13.48 -19.87
N ASP A 9 -21.34 -12.15 -19.83
CA ASP A 9 -20.57 -11.30 -20.73
C ASP A 9 -19.08 -11.62 -20.54
N VAL A 10 -18.39 -11.91 -21.64
CA VAL A 10 -16.97 -12.31 -21.63
C VAL A 10 -16.11 -11.21 -21.03
N ASP A 11 -16.50 -9.94 -21.25
CA ASP A 11 -15.82 -8.79 -20.68
C ASP A 11 -16.02 -8.71 -19.16
N ALA A 12 -17.24 -9.01 -18.67
CA ALA A 12 -17.52 -9.06 -17.24
C ALA A 12 -16.71 -10.18 -16.55
N GLN A 13 -16.65 -11.37 -17.16
CA GLN A 13 -15.87 -12.49 -16.60
C GLN A 13 -14.37 -12.17 -16.55
N ALA A 14 -13.82 -11.53 -17.60
CA ALA A 14 -12.42 -11.12 -17.62
C ALA A 14 -12.12 -10.04 -16.58
N THR A 15 -13.06 -9.12 -16.31
CA THR A 15 -12.91 -8.12 -15.24
C THR A 15 -12.95 -8.73 -13.85
N GLU A 16 -13.87 -9.67 -13.59
CA GLU A 16 -13.94 -10.39 -12.32
C GLU A 16 -12.65 -11.20 -12.08
N ASP A 17 -12.17 -11.93 -13.08
CA ASP A 17 -10.93 -12.71 -12.98
C ASP A 17 -9.71 -11.80 -12.68
N SER A 18 -9.68 -10.59 -13.25
CA SER A 18 -8.66 -9.58 -12.96
C SER A 18 -8.77 -9.02 -11.54
N GLU A 19 -9.98 -8.78 -11.05
CA GLU A 19 -10.20 -8.29 -9.68
C GLU A 19 -9.81 -9.36 -8.64
N TRP A 20 -10.19 -10.62 -8.86
CA TRP A 20 -9.75 -11.75 -8.02
C TRP A 20 -8.23 -11.92 -8.02
N ALA A 21 -7.57 -11.75 -9.16
CA ALA A 21 -6.11 -11.78 -9.24
C ALA A 21 -5.48 -10.65 -8.42
N THR A 22 -6.07 -9.45 -8.46
CA THR A 22 -5.63 -8.28 -7.69
C THR A 22 -5.85 -8.49 -6.20
N LEU A 23 -6.99 -9.05 -5.80
CA LEU A 23 -7.26 -9.43 -4.41
C LEU A 23 -6.24 -10.44 -3.88
N ARG A 24 -5.95 -11.48 -4.67
CA ARG A 24 -4.91 -12.45 -4.31
C ARG A 24 -3.53 -11.81 -4.22
N LEU A 25 -3.27 -10.79 -5.03
CA LEU A 25 -2.04 -10.02 -4.97
C LEU A 25 -1.97 -9.24 -3.64
N VAL A 26 -2.96 -8.42 -3.31
CA VAL A 26 -2.93 -7.57 -2.09
C VAL A 26 -3.02 -8.36 -0.78
N THR A 27 -3.66 -9.54 -0.79
CA THR A 27 -3.80 -10.41 0.40
C THR A 27 -2.62 -11.36 0.61
N GLN A 28 -1.63 -11.38 -0.28
CA GLN A 28 -0.39 -12.11 -0.01
C GLN A 28 0.29 -11.52 1.23
N PRO A 29 0.80 -12.33 2.18
CA PRO A 29 1.16 -11.86 3.52
C PRO A 29 2.09 -10.64 3.57
N THR A 30 3.14 -10.62 2.75
CA THR A 30 4.10 -9.50 2.74
C THR A 30 3.47 -8.22 2.19
N ARG A 31 2.70 -8.31 1.10
CA ARG A 31 1.99 -7.14 0.54
C ARG A 31 0.87 -6.67 1.46
N ALA A 32 0.16 -7.58 2.12
CA ALA A 32 -0.85 -7.25 3.12
C ALA A 32 -0.23 -6.49 4.30
N ALA A 33 0.96 -6.90 4.76
CA ALA A 33 1.70 -6.18 5.79
C ALA A 33 2.07 -4.76 5.34
N LEU A 34 2.62 -4.60 4.12
CA LEU A 34 2.96 -3.28 3.56
C LEU A 34 1.73 -2.38 3.38
N ILE A 35 0.59 -2.91 2.94
CA ILE A 35 -0.67 -2.16 2.84
C ILE A 35 -1.16 -1.75 4.24
N SER A 36 -1.04 -2.64 5.22
CA SER A 36 -1.39 -2.35 6.62
C SER A 36 -0.53 -1.24 7.20
N ASP A 37 0.78 -1.26 6.91
CA ASP A 37 1.71 -0.19 7.30
C ASP A 37 1.35 1.14 6.64
N ILE A 38 0.97 1.13 5.36
CA ILE A 38 0.45 2.33 4.67
C ILE A 38 -0.78 2.84 5.42
N LEU A 39 -1.80 2.01 5.65
CA LEU A 39 -3.04 2.41 6.34
C LEU A 39 -2.80 2.88 7.78
N GLY A 40 -1.80 2.31 8.46
CA GLY A 40 -1.44 2.63 9.83
C GLY A 40 -0.58 3.87 10.00
N HIS A 41 0.14 4.29 8.95
CA HIS A 41 0.97 5.48 8.99
C HIS A 41 0.11 6.75 9.19
N PRO A 42 0.55 7.78 9.96
CA PRO A 42 -0.25 8.97 10.24
C PRO A 42 -0.69 9.68 8.96
N GLU A 43 0.25 9.87 8.02
CA GLU A 43 0.06 10.49 6.71
C GLU A 43 -0.18 9.48 5.57
N GLU A 44 -0.26 8.18 5.88
CA GLU A 44 -0.44 7.11 4.86
C GLU A 44 0.58 7.12 3.72
N LEU A 45 1.79 7.60 4.04
CA LEU A 45 2.90 7.80 3.13
C LEU A 45 4.24 7.36 3.76
N PRO A 46 4.37 6.10 4.24
CA PRO A 46 5.63 5.58 4.74
C PRO A 46 6.72 5.55 3.66
N SER A 47 7.97 5.69 4.09
CA SER A 47 9.18 5.51 3.29
C SER A 47 9.72 4.08 3.39
N ILE A 48 10.67 3.71 2.52
CA ILE A 48 11.37 2.41 2.63
C ILE A 48 12.03 2.23 4.00
N ARG A 49 12.55 3.31 4.61
CA ARG A 49 13.17 3.24 5.94
C ARG A 49 12.15 2.83 7.01
N GLU A 50 10.94 3.36 6.93
CA GLU A 50 9.87 3.03 7.87
C GLU A 50 9.37 1.60 7.64
N PHE A 51 9.16 1.18 6.39
CA PHE A 51 8.80 -0.22 6.08
C PHE A 51 9.84 -1.23 6.56
N ASP A 52 11.13 -0.97 6.32
CA ASP A 52 12.24 -1.85 6.74
C ASP A 52 12.28 -2.00 8.27
N TYR A 53 11.93 -0.94 9.00
CA TYR A 53 11.81 -0.97 10.46
C TYR A 53 10.57 -1.76 10.93
N LEU A 54 9.42 -1.57 10.29
CA LEU A 54 8.16 -2.23 10.66
C LEU A 54 8.14 -3.73 10.27
N ASN A 55 8.99 -4.15 9.33
CA ASN A 55 9.03 -5.51 8.80
C ASN A 55 10.42 -6.15 8.98
N PRO A 56 10.90 -6.37 10.21
CA PRO A 56 12.27 -6.83 10.47
C PRO A 56 12.62 -8.20 9.86
N ASP A 57 11.62 -9.03 9.59
CA ASP A 57 11.80 -10.33 8.94
C ASP A 57 11.83 -10.25 7.41
N THR A 58 11.54 -9.08 6.83
CA THR A 58 11.53 -8.85 5.38
C THR A 58 12.71 -7.98 4.98
N LYS A 59 13.61 -8.55 4.17
CA LYS A 59 14.75 -7.78 3.63
C LYS A 59 14.25 -6.58 2.83
N ARG A 60 14.91 -5.43 2.98
CA ARG A 60 14.68 -4.20 2.19
C ARG A 60 14.49 -4.42 0.69
N SER A 61 15.34 -5.23 0.03
CA SER A 61 15.20 -5.49 -1.41
C SER A 61 13.90 -6.23 -1.75
N ASN A 62 13.40 -7.05 -0.84
CA ASN A 62 12.12 -7.73 -0.98
C ASN A 62 10.94 -6.76 -0.74
N ILE A 63 11.08 -5.81 0.18
CA ILE A 63 10.11 -4.71 0.36
C ILE A 63 9.97 -3.91 -0.93
N GLU A 64 11.09 -3.48 -1.50
CA GLU A 64 11.11 -2.73 -2.77
C GLU A 64 10.47 -3.53 -3.91
N TYR A 65 10.76 -4.84 -4.00
CA TYR A 65 10.11 -5.74 -4.95
C TYR A 65 8.59 -5.80 -4.75
N HIS A 66 8.12 -6.00 -3.53
CA HIS A 66 6.68 -6.10 -3.26
C HIS A 66 5.93 -4.79 -3.51
N LEU A 67 6.53 -3.64 -3.18
CA LEU A 67 5.99 -2.32 -3.52
C LEU A 67 5.92 -2.13 -5.04
N GLN A 68 6.95 -2.54 -5.78
CA GLN A 68 6.95 -2.46 -7.23
C GLN A 68 5.82 -3.29 -7.86
N GLN A 69 5.54 -4.48 -7.32
CA GLN A 69 4.40 -5.30 -7.76
C GLN A 69 3.04 -4.65 -7.45
N LEU A 70 2.92 -3.95 -6.31
CA LEU A 70 1.70 -3.20 -5.98
C LEU A 70 1.53 -1.95 -6.87
N ILE A 71 2.63 -1.31 -7.26
CA ILE A 71 2.65 -0.19 -8.21
C ILE A 71 2.26 -0.64 -9.61
N GLU A 72 2.81 -1.75 -10.08
CA GLU A 72 2.45 -2.34 -11.38
C GLU A 72 0.98 -2.76 -11.46
N ALA A 73 0.39 -3.16 -10.32
CA ALA A 73 -1.03 -3.46 -10.19
C ALA A 73 -1.91 -2.20 -10.01
N GLY A 74 -1.32 -1.01 -9.96
CA GLY A 74 -2.07 0.25 -9.81
C GLY A 74 -2.65 0.47 -8.41
N ILE A 75 -2.23 -0.28 -7.39
CA ILE A 75 -2.77 -0.21 -6.01
C ILE A 75 -1.99 0.78 -5.15
N VAL A 76 -0.68 0.85 -5.36
CA VAL A 76 0.22 1.73 -4.64
C VAL A 76 0.86 2.69 -5.62
N GLU A 77 1.08 3.92 -5.20
CA GLU A 77 1.87 4.90 -5.94
C GLU A 77 3.15 5.27 -5.19
N LYS A 78 4.12 5.77 -5.95
CA LYS A 78 5.37 6.31 -5.44
C LYS A 78 5.32 7.82 -5.49
N VAL A 79 5.37 8.47 -4.33
CA VAL A 79 5.36 9.93 -4.20
C VAL A 79 6.75 10.39 -3.78
N SER A 80 7.35 11.34 -4.52
CA SER A 80 8.72 11.79 -4.25
C SER A 80 8.80 13.29 -4.06
N LEU A 81 9.65 13.72 -3.13
CA LEU A 81 9.95 15.14 -2.96
C LEU A 81 10.61 15.70 -4.23
N PRO A 82 10.27 16.96 -4.60
CA PRO A 82 11.01 17.72 -5.60
C PRO A 82 12.50 17.74 -5.25
N LYS A 83 13.37 17.80 -6.27
CA LYS A 83 14.83 17.72 -6.06
C LYS A 83 15.37 18.79 -5.09
N GLY A 84 14.73 19.97 -5.03
CA GLY A 84 15.12 21.08 -4.15
C GLY A 84 14.82 20.86 -2.66
N ASP A 85 13.85 19.99 -2.36
CA ASP A 85 13.34 19.78 -1.00
C ASP A 85 13.95 18.52 -0.35
N ARG A 86 14.92 17.89 -1.01
CA ARG A 86 15.57 16.67 -0.53
C ARG A 86 16.69 17.01 0.43
N THR A 87 16.54 16.55 1.67
CA THR A 87 17.61 16.60 2.67
C THR A 87 18.45 15.33 2.63
N ARG A 88 19.77 15.47 2.79
CA ARG A 88 20.69 14.32 2.86
C ARG A 88 20.31 13.42 4.04
N ASP A 89 20.45 12.11 3.86
CA ASP A 89 20.19 11.08 4.88
C ASP A 89 18.74 11.02 5.39
N LEU A 90 17.82 11.77 4.78
CA LEU A 90 16.39 11.67 5.01
C LEU A 90 15.67 11.04 3.81
N PRO A 91 14.57 10.32 4.03
CA PRO A 91 13.72 9.84 2.95
C PRO A 91 13.24 10.97 2.04
N SER A 92 13.25 10.72 0.74
CA SER A 92 12.70 11.63 -0.28
C SER A 92 11.68 10.93 -1.19
N THR A 93 11.30 9.71 -0.84
CA THR A 93 10.39 8.84 -1.57
C THR A 93 9.52 8.11 -0.56
N PHE A 94 8.23 8.15 -0.83
CA PHE A 94 7.15 7.65 0.00
C PHE A 94 6.18 6.83 -0.87
N TYR A 95 5.36 6.02 -0.21
CA TYR A 95 4.43 5.12 -0.88
C TYR A 95 3.07 5.21 -0.22
N GLY A 96 2.02 5.38 -1.02
CA GLY A 96 0.65 5.45 -0.56
C GLY A 96 -0.26 4.65 -1.47
N LEU A 97 -1.51 4.42 -1.05
CA LEU A 97 -2.52 3.85 -1.93
C LEU A 97 -2.92 4.88 -3.00
N THR A 98 -3.15 4.40 -4.21
CA THR A 98 -3.88 5.13 -5.26
C THR A 98 -5.37 5.18 -4.90
N ASP A 99 -6.14 6.01 -5.61
CA ASP A 99 -7.60 6.01 -5.48
C ASP A 99 -8.19 4.63 -5.82
N ASP A 100 -7.74 3.99 -6.90
CA ASP A 100 -8.13 2.62 -7.25
C ASP A 100 -7.80 1.60 -6.14
N GLY A 101 -6.66 1.81 -5.46
CA GLY A 101 -6.26 1.02 -4.30
C GLY A 101 -7.21 1.20 -3.12
N TYR A 102 -7.60 2.42 -2.80
CA TYR A 102 -8.61 2.68 -1.77
C TYR A 102 -9.96 2.07 -2.14
N ASP A 103 -10.43 2.28 -3.36
CA ASP A 103 -11.70 1.75 -3.84
C ASP A 103 -11.73 0.22 -3.79
N LEU A 104 -10.65 -0.45 -4.19
CA LEU A 104 -10.54 -1.91 -4.08
C LEU A 104 -10.65 -2.36 -2.61
N LEU A 105 -9.87 -1.75 -1.70
CA LEU A 105 -9.90 -2.14 -0.29
C LEU A 105 -11.27 -1.85 0.35
N GLU A 106 -11.93 -0.76 -0.02
CA GLU A 106 -13.27 -0.43 0.47
C GLU A 106 -14.31 -1.43 0.00
N ARG A 107 -14.36 -1.73 -1.32
CA ARG A 107 -15.33 -2.68 -1.90
C ARG A 107 -15.27 -4.07 -1.25
N HIS A 108 -14.08 -4.47 -0.80
CA HIS A 108 -13.84 -5.79 -0.19
C HIS A 108 -13.71 -5.74 1.34
N GLY A 109 -14.07 -4.62 1.98
CA GLY A 109 -14.11 -4.48 3.45
C GLY A 109 -12.74 -4.45 4.13
N LEU A 110 -11.64 -4.37 3.38
CA LEU A 110 -10.28 -4.34 3.92
C LEU A 110 -9.92 -2.95 4.47
N LEU A 111 -10.58 -1.89 4.01
CA LEU A 111 -10.33 -0.53 4.48
C LEU A 111 -10.87 -0.29 5.91
N GLU A 112 -11.81 -1.11 6.38
CA GLU A 112 -12.41 -1.02 7.71
C GLU A 112 -11.37 -1.23 8.83
N GLU A 113 -10.26 -1.92 8.53
CA GLU A 113 -9.16 -2.18 9.46
C GLU A 113 -8.23 -0.97 9.63
N ARG A 114 -8.38 0.10 8.84
CA ARG A 114 -7.53 1.30 8.90
C ARG A 114 -7.39 1.90 10.31
N PRO A 115 -8.45 2.06 11.13
CA PRO A 115 -8.31 2.56 12.49
C PRO A 115 -7.51 1.61 13.39
N VAL A 116 -7.63 0.30 13.17
CA VAL A 116 -6.86 -0.73 13.89
C VAL A 116 -5.37 -0.57 13.56
N TRP A 117 -5.02 -0.46 12.28
CA TRP A 117 -3.64 -0.27 11.87
C TRP A 117 -3.02 1.03 12.37
N LYS A 118 -3.79 2.13 12.41
CA LYS A 118 -3.31 3.39 13.02
C LYS A 118 -3.02 3.20 14.51
N ALA A 119 -3.88 2.50 15.25
CA ALA A 119 -3.65 2.21 16.66
C ALA A 119 -2.45 1.26 16.88
N VAL A 120 -2.20 0.32 15.98
CA VAL A 120 -1.01 -0.55 16.01
C VAL A 120 0.25 0.29 15.80
N ASN A 121 0.31 1.10 14.74
CA ASN A 121 1.48 1.93 14.43
C ASN A 121 1.82 2.92 15.57
N GLN A 122 0.82 3.48 16.25
CA GLN A 122 1.01 4.36 17.41
C GLN A 122 1.65 3.68 18.63
N ARG A 123 1.52 2.35 18.75
CA ARG A 123 2.07 1.56 19.86
C ARG A 123 3.48 1.05 19.59
N VAL A 124 3.95 1.12 18.35
CA VAL A 124 5.31 0.71 17.99
C VAL A 124 6.31 1.64 18.66
N GLU A 125 7.25 1.07 19.42
CA GLU A 125 8.35 1.83 20.02
C GLU A 125 9.37 2.21 18.95
N LYS A 126 9.32 3.43 18.44
CA LYS A 126 10.19 3.88 17.34
C LYS A 126 11.48 4.53 17.86
N PRO A 127 12.67 4.11 17.40
CA PRO A 127 13.91 4.80 17.75
C PRO A 127 13.95 6.20 17.10
N PRO A 128 14.82 7.12 17.59
CA PRO A 128 14.83 8.52 17.16
C PRO A 128 14.86 8.73 15.64
N GLU A 129 15.66 7.95 14.93
CA GLU A 129 15.82 8.02 13.48
C GLU A 129 14.56 7.64 12.69
N ILE A 130 13.70 6.77 13.25
CA ILE A 130 12.41 6.41 12.65
C ILE A 130 11.37 7.47 12.97
N ARG A 131 11.39 8.05 14.18
CA ARG A 131 10.51 9.18 14.52
C ARG A 131 10.82 10.42 13.70
N GLU A 132 12.09 10.70 13.45
CA GLU A 132 12.53 11.79 12.58
C GLU A 132 12.03 11.57 11.14
N ALA A 133 12.16 10.35 10.62
CA ALA A 133 11.61 10.00 9.32
C ALA A 133 10.08 10.14 9.28
N GLU A 134 9.37 9.67 10.32
CA GLU A 134 7.90 9.74 10.43
C GLU A 134 7.38 11.19 10.44
N ALA A 135 8.09 12.08 11.11
CA ALA A 135 7.74 13.48 11.28
C ALA A 135 8.01 14.36 10.05
N LEU A 136 8.60 13.83 8.97
CA LEU A 136 8.80 14.61 7.75
C LEU A 136 7.47 14.99 7.10
N GLU A 137 7.40 16.24 6.64
CA GLU A 137 6.31 16.68 5.79
C GLU A 137 6.25 15.80 4.53
N ARG A 138 5.06 15.28 4.25
CA ARG A 138 4.84 14.42 3.09
C ARG A 138 4.40 15.26 1.90
N PRO A 139 4.88 14.93 0.69
CA PRO A 139 4.39 15.57 -0.52
C PRO A 139 2.91 15.27 -0.72
N SER A 140 2.20 16.22 -1.33
CA SER A 140 0.84 15.99 -1.81
C SER A 140 0.83 14.83 -2.82
N ARG A 141 -0.19 13.97 -2.72
CA ARG A 141 -0.51 12.99 -3.76
C ARG A 141 -1.05 13.72 -4.99
N GLY A 142 -0.67 13.24 -6.18
CA GLY A 142 -0.98 13.88 -7.47
C GLY A 142 -2.27 13.39 -8.09
#